data_AF-A0A6U0KEA3-F1
#
_entry.id   AF-A0A6U0KEA3-F1
#
_cell.length_a   1.000
_cell.length_b   1.000
_cell.length_c   1.000
_cell.angle_alpha   90.00
_cell.angle_beta   90.00
_cell.angle_gamma   90.00
#
_symmetry.space_group_name_H-M   'P 1'
#
loop_
_entity.id
_entity.type
_entity.pdbx_description
1 polymer ?
#
loop_
_entity_poly.entity_id
_entity_poly.type
_entity_poly.pdbx_seq_one_letter_code
_entity_poly.pdbx_strand_id
1 'polypeptide(L)'
;DDDDDDDAVAEIPLPNVKASVLKKVIDFCEHHKAEPMTEIEKPLKSAVMSEVVQKWYADFVNVEQVLLFELILAANYMDIKPLLDLTCATVASMIKGKTPEEIRRTFNIANDFSPEEEAQVREENKWCEEA
;
A
#
# COMPACT_ATOMS: atom_id res chain seq x y z
N ASP A 1 -25.59 19.40 -39.35
CA ASP A 1 -25.93 18.44 -38.29
C ASP A 1 -25.13 17.19 -38.57
N ASP A 2 -23.85 17.23 -38.19
CA ASP A 2 -22.91 16.11 -38.29
C ASP A 2 -22.84 15.49 -36.89
N ASP A 3 -23.56 14.38 -36.75
CA ASP A 3 -23.59 13.52 -35.57
C ASP A 3 -22.26 12.75 -35.42
N ASP A 4 -21.79 12.70 -34.17
CA ASP A 4 -21.11 11.61 -33.47
C ASP A 4 -20.04 10.79 -34.21
N ASP A 5 -18.76 11.12 -34.00
CA ASP A 5 -17.64 10.17 -34.12
C ASP A 5 -16.64 10.36 -32.96
N ASP A 6 -17.16 10.44 -31.72
CA ASP A 6 -16.39 10.58 -30.47
C ASP A 6 -15.98 9.21 -29.87
N ASP A 7 -16.07 8.14 -30.66
CA ASP A 7 -15.63 6.76 -30.33
C ASP A 7 -14.21 6.45 -30.85
N ALA A 8 -13.37 7.48 -31.04
CA ALA A 8 -11.97 7.27 -31.34
C ALA A 8 -11.27 6.62 -30.14
N VAL A 9 -10.93 5.34 -30.25
CA VAL A 9 -10.14 4.60 -29.24
C VAL A 9 -8.77 5.27 -29.11
N ALA A 10 -8.65 6.17 -28.14
CA ALA A 10 -7.39 6.82 -27.80
C ALA A 10 -6.54 5.88 -26.94
N GLU A 11 -5.40 5.45 -27.47
CA GLU A 11 -4.44 4.66 -26.71
C GLU A 11 -3.65 5.55 -25.73
N ILE A 12 -3.66 5.18 -24.44
CA ILE A 12 -2.90 5.88 -23.40
C ILE A 12 -1.65 5.05 -23.06
N PRO A 13 -0.44 5.50 -23.41
CA PRO A 13 0.77 4.75 -23.13
C PRO A 13 1.13 4.80 -21.63
N LEU A 14 1.38 3.62 -21.03
CA LEU A 14 1.78 3.46 -19.63
C LEU A 14 3.15 2.77 -19.52
N PRO A 15 4.27 3.46 -19.87
CA PRO A 15 5.59 2.84 -19.95
C PRO A 15 6.15 2.38 -18.58
N ASN A 16 5.65 2.98 -17.48
CA ASN A 16 6.12 2.72 -16.13
C ASN A 16 5.31 1.65 -15.37
N VAL A 17 4.34 1.01 -16.03
CA VAL A 17 3.46 0.03 -15.40
C VAL A 17 3.55 -1.29 -16.17
N LYS A 18 3.97 -2.36 -15.50
CA LYS A 18 3.99 -3.71 -16.09
C LYS A 18 2.57 -4.17 -16.39
N ALA A 19 2.38 -4.93 -17.47
CA ALA A 19 1.06 -5.44 -17.85
C ALA A 19 0.36 -6.26 -16.75
N SER A 20 1.11 -7.05 -15.97
CA SER A 20 0.59 -7.82 -14.83
C SER A 20 0.08 -6.91 -13.69
N VAL A 21 0.78 -5.82 -13.42
CA VAL A 21 0.41 -4.83 -12.40
C VAL A 21 -0.81 -4.04 -12.89
N LEU A 22 -0.80 -3.59 -14.15
CA LEU A 22 -1.92 -2.88 -14.76
C LEU A 22 -3.19 -3.70 -14.73
N LYS A 23 -3.13 -5.00 -15.07
CA LYS A 23 -4.28 -5.90 -14.97
C LYS A 23 -4.89 -5.89 -13.57
N LYS A 24 -4.05 -5.95 -12.54
CA LYS A 24 -4.50 -5.94 -11.14
C LYS A 24 -5.03 -4.57 -10.70
N VAL A 25 -4.49 -3.48 -11.23
CA VAL A 25 -5.05 -2.12 -11.06
C VAL A 25 -6.45 -2.03 -11.69
N ILE A 26 -6.64 -2.61 -12.87
CA ILE A 26 -7.95 -2.67 -13.54
C ILE A 26 -8.95 -3.47 -12.69
N ASP A 27 -8.56 -4.65 -12.20
CA ASP A 27 -9.40 -5.47 -11.30
C ASP A 27 -9.86 -4.67 -10.07
N PHE A 28 -8.96 -3.84 -9.50
CA PHE A 28 -9.30 -2.92 -8.40
C PHE A 28 -10.33 -1.87 -8.84
N CYS A 29 -10.09 -1.18 -9.96
CA CYS A 29 -10.99 -0.13 -10.44
C CYS A 29 -12.38 -0.66 -10.78
N GLU A 30 -12.47 -1.84 -11.40
CA GLU A 30 -13.74 -2.49 -11.73
C GLU A 30 -14.54 -2.82 -10.47
N HIS A 31 -13.89 -3.43 -9.46
CA HIS A 31 -14.54 -3.70 -8.19
C HIS A 31 -14.93 -2.41 -7.46
N HIS A 32 -14.02 -1.44 -7.36
CA HIS A 32 -14.25 -0.17 -6.65
C HIS A 32 -15.38 0.67 -7.26
N LYS A 33 -15.58 0.57 -8.59
CA LYS A 33 -16.72 1.20 -9.27
C LYS A 33 -18.06 0.59 -8.84
N ALA A 34 -18.10 -0.73 -8.64
CA ALA A 34 -19.31 -1.44 -8.21
C ALA A 34 -19.56 -1.33 -6.70
N GLU A 35 -18.49 -1.44 -5.91
CA GLU A 35 -18.51 -1.42 -4.45
C GLU A 35 -17.35 -0.56 -3.92
N PRO A 36 -17.57 0.76 -3.73
CA PRO A 36 -16.53 1.66 -3.27
C PRO A 36 -15.94 1.25 -1.91
N MET A 37 -14.64 1.44 -1.77
CA MET A 37 -13.92 1.20 -0.53
C MET A 37 -14.34 2.22 0.53
N THR A 38 -14.53 1.78 1.77
CA THR A 38 -14.72 2.69 2.89
C THR A 38 -13.43 3.42 3.21
N GLU A 39 -13.53 4.63 3.76
CA GLU A 39 -12.35 5.35 4.21
C GLU A 39 -11.61 4.55 5.29
N ILE A 40 -10.29 4.42 5.12
CA ILE A 40 -9.43 3.71 6.07
C ILE A 40 -9.16 4.65 7.24
N GLU A 41 -9.57 4.23 8.44
CA GLU A 41 -9.31 4.99 9.65
C GLU A 41 -7.81 5.14 9.94
N LYS A 42 -7.40 6.36 10.31
CA LYS A 42 -6.02 6.71 10.65
C LYS A 42 -6.01 7.26 12.09
N PRO A 43 -5.20 6.71 13.02
CA PRO A 43 -4.29 5.58 12.85
C PRO A 43 -5.02 4.24 12.68
N LEU A 44 -4.35 3.26 12.08
CA LEU A 44 -4.90 1.91 11.92
C LEU A 44 -5.26 1.30 13.28
N LYS A 45 -6.47 0.77 13.42
CA LYS A 45 -6.92 0.11 14.66
C LYS A 45 -6.31 -1.28 14.84
N SER A 46 -6.08 -2.00 13.74
CA SER A 46 -5.56 -3.37 13.74
C SER A 46 -4.36 -3.52 12.79
N ALA A 47 -3.53 -4.52 13.05
CA ALA A 47 -2.49 -4.99 12.14
C ALA A 47 -3.04 -5.98 11.10
N VAL A 48 -4.30 -6.41 11.23
CA VAL A 48 -4.94 -7.35 10.32
C VAL A 48 -5.82 -6.61 9.32
N MET A 49 -5.50 -6.68 8.03
CA MET A 49 -6.20 -5.91 6.99
C MET A 49 -7.70 -6.24 6.89
N SER A 50 -8.12 -7.48 7.15
CA SER A 50 -9.54 -7.85 7.15
C SER A 50 -10.37 -7.20 8.27
N GLU A 51 -9.72 -6.59 9.27
CA GLU A 51 -10.38 -5.79 10.32
C GLU A 51 -10.32 -4.28 10.02
N VAL A 52 -9.56 -3.89 8.99
CA VAL A 52 -9.33 -2.49 8.60
C VAL A 52 -10.15 -2.12 7.37
N VAL A 53 -10.31 -3.03 6.42
CA VAL A 53 -11.01 -2.81 5.15
C VAL A 53 -11.99 -3.94 4.86
N GLN A 54 -12.86 -3.73 3.86
CA GLN A 54 -13.77 -4.80 3.42
C GLN A 54 -12.97 -6.02 2.91
N LYS A 55 -13.58 -7.21 3.06
CA LYS A 55 -12.92 -8.50 2.78
C LYS A 55 -12.25 -8.56 1.41
N TRP A 56 -12.93 -8.08 0.36
CA TRP A 56 -12.38 -8.11 -0.99
C TRP A 56 -11.06 -7.34 -1.09
N TYR A 57 -10.98 -6.15 -0.49
CA TYR A 57 -9.78 -5.33 -0.48
C TYR A 57 -8.64 -5.96 0.33
N ALA A 58 -8.97 -6.61 1.46
CA ALA A 58 -7.99 -7.34 2.26
C ALA A 58 -7.40 -8.55 1.48
N ASP A 59 -8.24 -9.30 0.77
CA ASP A 59 -7.81 -10.41 -0.08
C ASP A 59 -7.04 -9.89 -1.32
N PHE A 60 -7.43 -8.74 -1.87
CA PHE A 60 -6.80 -8.13 -3.04
C PHE A 60 -5.32 -7.77 -2.81
N VAL A 61 -4.99 -7.20 -1.64
CA VAL A 61 -3.62 -6.82 -1.24
C VAL A 61 -2.84 -7.95 -0.59
N ASN A 62 -3.45 -9.12 -0.39
CA ASN A 62 -2.75 -10.31 0.07
C ASN A 62 -1.93 -10.92 -1.08
N VAL A 63 -0.85 -10.22 -1.44
CA VAL A 63 0.08 -10.58 -2.51
C VAL A 63 1.51 -10.50 -2.01
N GLU A 64 2.44 -11.00 -2.82
CA GLU A 64 3.87 -10.89 -2.54
C GLU A 64 4.31 -9.43 -2.44
N GLN A 65 5.29 -9.15 -1.58
CA GLN A 65 5.75 -7.78 -1.30
C GLN A 65 6.20 -7.04 -2.57
N VAL A 66 6.87 -7.73 -3.50
CA VAL A 66 7.31 -7.15 -4.77
C VAL A 66 6.12 -6.58 -5.54
N LEU A 67 5.04 -7.36 -5.68
CA LEU A 67 3.83 -6.90 -6.36
C LEU A 67 3.11 -5.80 -5.58
N LEU A 68 3.11 -5.87 -4.24
CA LEU A 68 2.54 -4.81 -3.41
C LEU A 68 3.26 -3.46 -3.64
N PHE A 69 4.60 -3.45 -3.68
CA PHE A 69 5.37 -2.23 -3.97
C PHE A 69 5.14 -1.73 -5.39
N GLU A 70 5.06 -2.62 -6.38
CA GLU A 70 4.70 -2.23 -7.74
C GLU A 70 3.30 -1.62 -7.84
N LEU A 71 2.33 -2.14 -7.07
CA LEU A 71 1.00 -1.56 -6.97
C LEU A 71 1.02 -0.17 -6.33
N ILE A 72 1.83 0.06 -5.28
CA ILE A 72 2.01 1.40 -4.69
C ILE A 72 2.52 2.39 -5.73
N LEU A 73 3.57 2.01 -6.48
CA LEU A 73 4.15 2.87 -7.51
C LEU A 73 3.18 3.14 -8.66
N ALA A 74 2.46 2.11 -9.12
CA ALA A 74 1.45 2.26 -10.17
C ALA A 74 0.27 3.12 -9.72
N ALA A 75 -0.24 2.92 -8.50
CA ALA A 75 -1.33 3.71 -7.94
C ALA A 75 -0.96 5.19 -7.81
N ASN A 76 0.27 5.49 -7.37
CA ASN A 76 0.79 6.86 -7.32
C ASN A 76 0.98 7.45 -8.73
N TYR A 77 1.52 6.68 -9.68
CA TYR A 77 1.74 7.13 -11.05
C TYR A 77 0.43 7.45 -11.80
N MET A 78 -0.62 6.67 -11.56
CA MET A 78 -1.94 6.81 -12.19
C MET A 78 -2.92 7.66 -11.36
N ASP A 79 -2.47 8.22 -10.24
CA ASP A 79 -3.26 9.04 -9.30
C ASP A 79 -4.56 8.35 -8.78
N ILE A 80 -4.44 7.07 -8.40
CA ILE A 80 -5.56 6.28 -7.86
C ILE A 80 -5.49 6.28 -6.33
N LYS A 81 -5.95 7.38 -5.73
CA LYS A 81 -5.87 7.60 -4.28
C LYS A 81 -6.39 6.44 -3.41
N PRO A 82 -7.57 5.82 -3.67
CA PRO A 82 -8.06 4.70 -2.86
C PRO A 82 -7.13 3.49 -2.88
N LEU A 83 -6.53 3.17 -4.03
CA LEU A 83 -5.56 2.08 -4.16
C LEU A 83 -4.25 2.41 -3.44
N LEU A 84 -3.80 3.66 -3.53
CA LEU A 84 -2.62 4.13 -2.82
C LEU A 84 -2.84 4.05 -1.29
N ASP A 85 -3.98 4.52 -0.78
CA ASP A 85 -4.30 4.45 0.65
C ASP A 85 -4.38 2.99 1.13
N LEU A 86 -5.00 2.08 0.36
CA LEU A 86 -5.11 0.65 0.68
C LEU A 86 -3.73 -0.04 0.76
N THR A 87 -2.88 0.19 -0.24
CA THR A 87 -1.54 -0.41 -0.29
C THR A 87 -0.61 0.18 0.78
N CYS A 88 -0.69 1.48 1.05
CA CYS A 88 0.01 2.11 2.19
C CYS A 88 -0.45 1.55 3.55
N ALA A 89 -1.77 1.39 3.73
CA ALA A 89 -2.32 0.79 4.95
C ALA A 89 -1.82 -0.65 5.14
N THR A 90 -1.65 -1.40 4.06
CA THR A 90 -1.11 -2.77 4.09
C THR A 90 0.36 -2.77 4.54
N VAL A 91 1.19 -1.85 4.06
CA VAL A 91 2.57 -1.72 4.55
C VAL A 91 2.60 -1.28 6.02
N ALA A 92 1.75 -0.32 6.40
CA ALA A 92 1.65 0.13 7.79
C ALA A 92 1.19 -0.99 8.75
N SER A 93 0.28 -1.86 8.31
CA SER A 93 -0.18 -3.00 9.11
C SER A 93 0.92 -4.06 9.28
N MET A 94 1.82 -4.23 8.30
CA MET A 94 3.01 -5.07 8.42
C MET A 94 4.05 -4.55 9.42
N ILE A 95 3.99 -3.26 9.78
CA ILE A 95 4.91 -2.61 10.73
C ILE A 95 4.29 -2.56 12.14
N LYS A 96 2.97 -2.37 12.23
CA LYS A 96 2.25 -2.18 13.49
C LYS A 96 2.48 -3.36 14.44
N GLY A 97 2.99 -3.06 15.64
CA GLY A 97 3.22 -4.05 16.70
C GLY A 97 4.47 -4.91 16.52
N LYS A 98 5.30 -4.66 15.50
CA LYS A 98 6.60 -5.32 15.33
C LYS A 98 7.72 -4.52 15.98
N THR A 99 8.73 -5.23 16.46
CA THR A 99 9.99 -4.65 16.93
C THR A 99 10.81 -4.08 15.78
N PRO A 100 11.71 -3.11 16.03
CA PRO A 100 12.64 -2.59 15.01
C PRO A 100 13.41 -3.69 14.28
N GLU A 101 13.84 -4.73 14.98
CA GLU A 101 14.58 -5.86 14.44
C GLU A 101 13.71 -6.72 13.50
N GLU A 102 12.45 -6.96 13.85
CA GLU A 102 11.49 -7.68 12.98
C GLU A 102 11.12 -6.88 11.73
N ILE A 103 10.97 -5.56 11.86
CA ILE A 103 10.74 -4.66 10.73
C ILE A 103 11.93 -4.74 9.77
N ARG A 104 13.16 -4.61 10.29
CA ARG A 104 14.39 -4.72 9.49
C ARG A 104 14.49 -6.06 8.75
N ARG A 105 14.16 -7.17 9.41
CA ARG A 105 14.11 -8.49 8.75
C ARG A 105 13.03 -8.56 7.69
N THR A 106 11.82 -8.06 7.98
CA THR A 106 10.68 -8.12 7.05
C THR A 106 10.97 -7.36 5.75
N PHE A 107 11.58 -6.18 5.85
CA PHE A 107 11.90 -5.32 4.71
C PHE A 107 13.34 -5.45 4.22
N ASN A 108 14.09 -6.42 4.75
CA ASN A 108 15.50 -6.67 4.41
C ASN A 108 16.39 -5.41 4.49
N ILE A 109 16.23 -4.64 5.57
CA ILE A 109 16.95 -3.40 5.86
C ILE A 109 18.16 -3.73 6.75
N ALA A 110 19.35 -3.23 6.37
CA ALA A 110 20.57 -3.38 7.16
C ALA A 110 20.55 -2.48 8.41
N ASN A 111 21.13 -2.95 9.52
CA ASN A 111 21.41 -2.07 10.66
C ASN A 111 22.62 -1.20 10.31
N ASP A 112 22.40 0.09 10.16
CA ASP A 112 23.42 1.10 9.91
C ASP A 112 23.78 1.93 11.16
N PHE A 113 23.16 1.65 12.31
CA PHE A 113 23.55 2.26 13.59
C PHE A 113 24.76 1.56 14.21
N SER A 114 25.65 2.36 14.79
CA SER A 114 26.61 1.85 15.76
C SER A 114 25.91 1.40 17.05
N PRO A 115 26.53 0.52 17.87
CA PRO A 115 25.94 0.09 19.14
C PRO A 115 25.65 1.24 20.11
N GLU A 116 26.45 2.31 20.07
CA GLU A 116 26.28 3.50 20.90
C GLU A 116 25.08 4.33 20.44
N GLU A 117 24.91 4.53 19.13
CA GLU A 117 23.76 5.22 18.55
C GLU A 117 22.46 4.44 18.78
N GLU A 118 22.47 3.11 18.62
CA GLU A 118 21.30 2.28 18.89
C GLU A 118 20.87 2.36 20.37
N ALA A 119 21.84 2.34 21.29
CA ALA A 119 21.58 2.49 22.72
C ALA A 119 21.00 3.87 23.06
N GLN A 120 21.55 4.93 22.45
CA GLN A 120 21.04 6.30 22.63
C GLN A 120 19.62 6.44 22.09
N VAL A 121 19.35 5.97 20.86
CA VAL A 121 18.01 6.03 20.25
C VAL A 121 17.01 5.21 21.07
N ARG A 122 17.40 4.03 21.59
CA ARG A 122 16.55 3.23 22.46
C ARG A 122 16.24 3.96 23.77
N GLU A 123 17.23 4.61 24.37
CA GLU A 123 17.07 5.42 25.59
C GLU A 123 16.15 6.63 25.37
N GLU A 124 16.35 7.36 24.29
CA GLU A 124 15.53 8.52 23.91
C GLU A 124 14.07 8.15 23.61
N ASN A 125 13.80 6.90 23.20
CA ASN A 125 12.45 6.41 22.87
C ASN A 125 11.81 5.54 23.96
N LYS A 126 12.44 5.36 25.13
CA LYS A 126 11.88 4.58 26.26
C LYS A 126 10.48 5.03 26.68
N TRP A 127 10.17 6.33 26.56
CA TRP A 127 8.85 6.88 26.89
C TRP A 127 7.71 6.29 26.04
N CYS A 128 7.99 5.72 24.86
CA CYS A 128 6.98 5.02 24.05
C CYS A 128 6.70 3.59 24.54
N GLU A 129 7.61 2.98 25.31
CA GLU A 129 7.46 1.60 25.81
C GLU A 129 6.79 1.56 27.20
N GLU A 130 6.82 2.68 27.94
CA GLU A 130 6.26 2.83 29.29
C GLU A 130 4.80 3.34 29.33
N ALA A 131 4.24 3.73 28.17
CA ALA A 131 2.89 4.30 28.02
C ALA A 131 1.88 3.29 27.45
#